data_AF-A0AB35BJ27-F1
#
_entry.id   AF-A0AB35BJ27-F1
#
_cell.length_a   1.000
_cell.length_b   1.000
_cell.length_c   1.000
_cell.angle_alpha   90.00
_cell.angle_beta   90.00
_cell.angle_gamma   90.00
#
_symmetry.space_group_name_H-M   'P 1'
#
loop_
_entity.id
_entity.type
_entity.pdbx_description
1 polymer ?
#
loop_
_entity_poly.entity_id
_entity_poly.type
_entity_poly.pdbx_seq_one_letter_code
_entity_poly.pdbx_strand_id
1 'polypeptide(L)'
;MPRPDATAAAQSESTAARPDMNSVVGSDDILMITLDTLRYDVACELAAAGRIPNLVRHLPDGRWEERHAPGSFTYASHQAMFAGFLPTPVGQGPHPRLFAAEFGGSESTANGTFVFAESNLPAGLAAAGYRTVCIGGVGFFNRRGALGSVLPDLFQEAHWSPELGVTSPTSFEAQVSLAERVVAELPTKRRLFLFVNVSALHQPNWFHAEGATADHGDTRETHAAALEYVDRHIGRLFAAMSGRRRCFAIVCSDHGTTYGEGGYTGHRLGHPSVWTVPYAHFFLEGPR
;
A
#
# COMPACT_ATOMS: atom_id res chain seq x y z
N MET A 1 -30.85 9.10 -39.64
CA MET A 1 -29.68 8.22 -39.78
C MET A 1 -29.38 7.62 -38.42
N PRO A 2 -29.47 6.29 -38.25
CA PRO A 2 -29.14 5.63 -36.98
C PRO A 2 -27.62 5.57 -36.79
N ARG A 3 -27.15 5.80 -35.56
CA ARG A 3 -25.73 5.68 -35.19
C ARG A 3 -25.36 4.18 -35.12
N PRO A 4 -24.18 3.77 -35.61
CA PRO A 4 -23.79 2.37 -35.59
C PRO A 4 -23.44 1.91 -34.17
N ASP A 5 -23.87 0.69 -33.85
CA ASP A 5 -23.49 -0.07 -32.67
C ASP A 5 -21.97 -0.20 -32.55
N ALA A 6 -21.41 0.44 -31.53
CA ALA A 6 -20.07 0.12 -31.05
C ALA A 6 -20.22 -0.97 -30.00
N THR A 7 -20.17 -2.23 -30.44
CA THR A 7 -19.85 -3.37 -29.58
C THR A 7 -18.45 -3.15 -29.02
N ALA A 8 -18.36 -2.51 -27.86
CA ALA A 8 -17.15 -2.45 -27.08
C ALA A 8 -16.83 -3.87 -26.60
N ALA A 9 -15.69 -4.39 -27.07
CA ALA A 9 -15.12 -5.63 -26.62
C ALA A 9 -15.02 -5.61 -25.09
N ALA A 10 -15.71 -6.55 -24.44
CA ALA A 10 -15.47 -6.89 -23.05
C ALA A 10 -14.01 -7.32 -22.94
N GLN A 11 -13.17 -6.44 -22.39
CA GLN A 11 -11.83 -6.80 -21.99
C GLN A 11 -11.98 -7.86 -20.89
N SER A 12 -11.42 -9.04 -21.15
CA SER A 12 -11.42 -10.15 -20.21
C SER A 12 -10.66 -9.73 -18.95
N GLU A 13 -11.39 -9.51 -17.86
CA GLU A 13 -10.80 -9.46 -16.52
C GLU A 13 -10.01 -10.75 -16.30
N SER A 14 -8.74 -10.63 -15.92
CA SER A 14 -7.92 -11.76 -15.48
C SER A 14 -8.65 -12.47 -14.34
N THR A 15 -9.01 -13.73 -14.55
CA THR A 15 -9.78 -14.58 -13.64
C THR A 15 -8.92 -15.13 -12.51
N ALA A 16 -8.11 -14.30 -11.86
CA ALA A 16 -7.65 -14.64 -10.52
C ALA A 16 -8.87 -14.56 -9.61
N ALA A 17 -9.35 -15.72 -9.11
CA ALA A 17 -10.48 -15.77 -8.21
C ALA A 17 -10.22 -14.83 -7.02
N ARG A 18 -11.10 -13.83 -6.82
CA ARG A 18 -10.97 -12.89 -5.70
C ARG A 18 -10.87 -13.67 -4.39
N PRO A 19 -9.93 -13.32 -3.49
CA PRO A 19 -9.78 -14.03 -2.23
C PRO A 19 -11.04 -13.86 -1.37
N ASP A 20 -11.47 -14.93 -0.72
CA ASP A 20 -12.50 -14.87 0.32
C ASP A 20 -11.87 -14.43 1.63
N MET A 21 -12.07 -13.16 1.98
CA MET A 21 -11.47 -12.57 3.17
C MET A 21 -12.08 -13.09 4.47
N ASN A 22 -13.25 -13.71 4.43
CA ASN A 22 -13.82 -14.40 5.61
C ASN A 22 -13.03 -15.66 5.97
N SER A 23 -12.36 -16.27 4.98
CA SER A 23 -11.46 -17.41 5.20
C SER A 23 -10.04 -16.98 5.58
N VAL A 24 -9.60 -15.80 5.12
CA VAL A 24 -8.28 -15.23 5.44
C VAL A 24 -8.25 -14.69 6.88
N VAL A 25 -9.24 -13.89 7.24
CA VAL A 25 -9.30 -13.26 8.57
C VAL A 25 -9.59 -14.33 9.63
N GLY A 26 -8.70 -14.43 10.61
CA GLY A 26 -8.72 -15.47 11.64
C GLY A 26 -7.76 -16.64 11.37
N SER A 27 -7.23 -16.76 10.14
CA SER A 27 -6.28 -17.82 9.75
C SER A 27 -4.88 -17.25 9.46
N ASP A 28 -4.81 -16.26 8.58
CA ASP A 28 -3.55 -15.74 8.04
C ASP A 28 -3.06 -14.50 8.78
N ASP A 29 -1.75 -14.23 8.74
CA ASP A 29 -1.25 -12.88 9.01
C ASP A 29 -1.63 -11.95 7.84
N ILE A 30 -1.73 -10.65 8.11
CA ILE A 30 -2.08 -9.65 7.09
C ILE A 30 -0.98 -8.58 7.07
N LEU A 31 -0.44 -8.34 5.88
CA LEU A 31 0.51 -7.27 5.60
C LEU A 31 -0.16 -6.25 4.68
N MET A 32 -0.18 -4.99 5.08
CA MET A 32 -0.58 -3.89 4.21
C MET A 32 0.59 -2.91 4.07
N ILE A 33 1.02 -2.68 2.84
CA ILE A 33 2.11 -1.77 2.51
C ILE A 33 1.55 -0.65 1.63
N THR A 34 1.77 0.59 2.07
CA THR A 34 1.62 1.76 1.20
C THR A 34 3.00 2.26 0.80
N LEU A 35 3.28 2.22 -0.49
CA LEU A 35 4.46 2.81 -1.11
C LEU A 35 4.18 4.30 -1.28
N ASP A 36 4.48 5.08 -0.25
CA ASP A 36 3.99 6.46 -0.13
C ASP A 36 4.50 7.32 -1.28
N THR A 37 3.49 7.79 -2.02
CA THR A 37 3.49 8.58 -3.25
C THR A 37 3.93 7.89 -4.56
N LEU A 38 4.01 6.55 -4.60
CA LEU A 38 4.35 5.81 -5.81
C LEU A 38 3.36 6.01 -6.97
N ARG A 39 3.85 6.61 -8.06
CA ARG A 39 3.13 6.70 -9.33
C ARG A 39 3.01 5.35 -10.05
N TYR A 40 1.84 5.11 -10.65
CA TYR A 40 1.57 3.90 -11.44
C TYR A 40 2.49 3.72 -12.66
N ASP A 41 2.75 4.80 -13.40
CA ASP A 41 3.58 4.76 -14.61
C ASP A 41 5.02 4.33 -14.30
N VAL A 42 5.61 4.88 -13.23
CA VAL A 42 6.97 4.50 -12.78
C VAL A 42 7.01 3.04 -12.33
N ALA A 43 6.00 2.60 -11.57
CA ALA A 43 5.91 1.21 -11.11
C ALA A 43 5.87 0.21 -12.28
N CYS A 44 5.07 0.51 -13.31
CA CYS A 44 4.95 -0.31 -14.51
C CYS A 44 6.23 -0.31 -15.35
N GLU A 45 6.85 0.86 -15.55
CA GLU A 45 8.11 0.98 -16.29
C GLU A 45 9.22 0.14 -15.65
N LEU A 46 9.39 0.25 -14.33
CA LEU A 46 10.42 -0.50 -13.62
C LEU A 46 10.13 -2.01 -13.61
N ALA A 47 8.86 -2.42 -13.51
CA ALA A 47 8.47 -3.82 -13.63
C ALA A 47 8.81 -4.38 -15.02
N ALA A 48 8.43 -3.67 -16.09
CA ALA A 48 8.70 -4.06 -17.46
C ALA A 48 10.20 -4.11 -17.79
N ALA A 49 10.99 -3.21 -17.17
CA ALA A 49 12.44 -3.18 -17.31
C ALA A 49 13.18 -4.21 -16.43
N GLY A 50 12.46 -5.00 -15.60
CA GLY A 50 13.08 -5.98 -14.70
C GLY A 50 13.90 -5.37 -13.56
N ARG A 51 13.66 -4.10 -13.22
CA ARG A 51 14.42 -3.33 -12.23
C ARG A 51 13.88 -3.47 -10.80
N ILE A 52 12.70 -4.06 -10.64
CA ILE A 52 12.08 -4.37 -9.34
C ILE A 52 11.71 -5.86 -9.21
N PRO A 53 12.69 -6.77 -9.34
CA PRO A 53 12.44 -8.21 -9.40
C PRO A 53 11.86 -8.79 -8.10
N ASN A 54 12.15 -8.20 -6.94
CA ASN A 54 11.66 -8.73 -5.66
C ASN A 54 10.17 -8.45 -5.45
N LEU A 55 9.64 -7.36 -6.01
CA LEU A 55 8.22 -7.07 -6.10
C LEU A 55 7.56 -7.92 -7.18
N VAL A 56 8.08 -7.86 -8.42
CA VAL A 56 7.46 -8.47 -9.61
C VAL A 56 7.17 -9.96 -9.44
N ARG A 57 8.08 -10.72 -8.80
CA ARG A 57 7.90 -12.16 -8.58
C ARG A 57 6.65 -12.53 -7.75
N HIS A 58 6.07 -11.58 -7.02
CA HIS A 58 4.86 -11.79 -6.22
C HIS A 58 3.61 -11.16 -6.85
N LEU A 59 3.77 -10.28 -7.83
CA LEU A 59 2.63 -9.65 -8.49
C LEU A 59 1.83 -10.71 -9.26
N PRO A 60 0.49 -10.70 -9.17
CA PRO A 60 -0.35 -11.51 -10.05
C PRO A 60 0.00 -11.24 -11.52
N ASP A 61 0.23 -12.31 -12.28
CA ASP A 61 0.67 -12.25 -13.69
C ASP A 61 1.94 -11.40 -13.92
N GLY A 62 2.73 -11.14 -12.87
CA GLY A 62 3.93 -10.29 -12.91
C GLY A 62 3.64 -8.80 -13.13
N ARG A 63 2.40 -8.33 -12.90
CA ARG A 63 1.96 -6.98 -13.27
C ARG A 63 1.25 -6.25 -12.13
N TRP A 64 1.43 -4.93 -12.11
CA TRP A 64 0.62 -4.05 -11.26
C TRP A 64 -0.79 -3.92 -11.84
N GLU A 65 -1.78 -3.88 -10.96
CA GLU A 65 -3.13 -3.47 -11.32
C GLU A 65 -3.24 -1.94 -11.29
N GLU A 66 -3.84 -1.35 -12.32
CA GLU A 66 -4.14 0.07 -12.38
C GLU A 66 -5.37 0.39 -11.52
N ARG A 67 -5.20 1.30 -10.55
CA ARG A 67 -6.29 1.69 -9.65
C ARG A 67 -6.32 3.19 -9.40
N HIS A 68 -7.49 3.69 -8.99
CA HIS A 68 -7.65 5.05 -8.51
C HIS A 68 -7.44 5.12 -6.98
N ALA A 69 -6.58 6.02 -6.55
CA ALA A 69 -6.38 6.35 -5.14
C ALA A 69 -7.70 6.85 -4.52
N PRO A 70 -8.01 6.48 -3.27
CA PRO A 70 -9.21 6.95 -2.59
C PRO A 70 -9.09 8.40 -2.09
N GLY A 71 -7.89 9.00 -2.14
CA GLY A 71 -7.67 10.41 -1.88
C GLY A 71 -6.34 10.89 -2.49
N SER A 72 -6.21 12.19 -2.73
CA SER A 72 -5.04 12.78 -3.40
C SER A 72 -3.84 13.08 -2.49
N PHE A 73 -3.88 12.64 -1.24
CA PHE A 73 -2.80 12.81 -0.26
C PHE A 73 -2.95 11.83 0.91
N THR A 74 -1.85 11.60 1.63
CA THR A 74 -1.72 10.58 2.67
C THR A 74 -2.90 10.51 3.64
N TYR A 75 -3.28 11.60 4.31
CA TYR A 75 -4.29 11.53 5.37
C TYR A 75 -5.65 11.04 4.87
N ALA A 76 -6.17 11.66 3.81
CA ALA A 76 -7.47 11.30 3.25
C ALA A 76 -7.46 9.87 2.68
N SER A 77 -6.38 9.51 1.97
CA SER A 77 -6.25 8.17 1.38
C SER A 77 -6.23 7.08 2.46
N HIS A 78 -5.45 7.26 3.53
CA HIS A 78 -5.36 6.27 4.60
C HIS A 78 -6.61 6.19 5.47
N GLN A 79 -7.33 7.29 5.72
CA GLN A 79 -8.65 7.22 6.37
C GLN A 79 -9.62 6.33 5.57
N ALA A 80 -9.67 6.52 4.25
CA ALA A 80 -10.52 5.72 3.38
C ALA A 80 -10.07 4.25 3.35
N MET A 81 -8.77 3.99 3.19
CA MET A 81 -8.21 2.64 3.19
C MET A 81 -8.48 1.90 4.50
N PHE A 82 -8.31 2.55 5.64
CA PHE A 82 -8.62 1.94 6.94
C PHE A 82 -10.12 1.76 7.17
N ALA A 83 -11.01 2.42 6.43
CA ALA A 83 -12.45 2.09 6.40
C ALA A 83 -12.80 0.96 5.39
N GLY A 84 -11.81 0.40 4.69
CA GLY A 84 -11.97 -0.66 3.70
C GLY A 84 -11.99 -0.20 2.24
N PHE A 85 -11.89 1.11 1.99
CA PHE A 85 -11.80 1.68 0.64
C PHE A 85 -10.34 1.71 0.16
N LEU A 86 -9.81 0.53 -0.19
CA LEU A 86 -8.53 0.40 -0.90
C LEU A 86 -8.58 1.12 -2.26
N PRO A 87 -7.42 1.36 -2.93
CA PRO A 87 -7.43 1.85 -4.30
C PRO A 87 -8.43 1.07 -5.16
N THR A 88 -9.24 1.80 -5.92
CA THR A 88 -10.40 1.29 -6.64
C THR A 88 -9.99 0.86 -8.05
N PRO A 89 -10.34 -0.35 -8.52
CA PRO A 89 -10.07 -0.76 -9.90
C PRO A 89 -10.56 0.29 -10.91
N VAL A 90 -9.80 0.48 -12.00
CA VAL A 90 -10.25 1.31 -13.12
C VAL A 90 -11.49 0.70 -13.78
N GLY A 91 -12.37 1.54 -14.31
CA GLY A 91 -13.62 1.13 -14.94
C GLY A 91 -14.86 1.24 -14.05
N GLN A 92 -16.04 0.97 -14.64
CA GLN A 92 -17.32 1.13 -13.95
C GLN A 92 -17.53 0.02 -12.90
N GLY A 93 -17.89 0.41 -11.69
CA GLY A 93 -18.23 -0.51 -10.60
C GLY A 93 -19.65 -1.10 -10.70
N PRO A 94 -20.11 -1.80 -9.65
CA PRO A 94 -19.49 -1.90 -8.33
C PRO A 94 -18.28 -2.83 -8.29
N HIS A 95 -17.30 -2.47 -7.46
CA HIS A 95 -16.09 -3.27 -7.20
C HIS A 95 -16.12 -3.82 -5.77
N PRO A 96 -16.35 -5.13 -5.57
CA PRO A 96 -16.28 -5.78 -4.27
C PRO A 96 -14.99 -5.45 -3.51
N ARG A 97 -15.15 -5.04 -2.25
CA ARG A 97 -14.03 -4.70 -1.35
C ARG A 97 -13.52 -5.94 -0.61
N LEU A 98 -12.23 -5.95 -0.27
CA LEU A 98 -11.64 -6.98 0.58
C LEU A 98 -12.16 -6.88 2.02
N PHE A 99 -12.25 -5.65 2.52
CA PHE A 99 -12.71 -5.33 3.86
C PHE A 99 -13.77 -4.24 3.81
N ALA A 100 -14.69 -4.23 4.77
CA ALA A 100 -15.70 -3.20 4.87
C ALA A 100 -16.05 -2.92 6.33
N ALA A 101 -15.88 -1.68 6.77
CA ALA A 101 -16.60 -1.20 7.95
C ALA A 101 -18.10 -1.25 7.66
N GLU A 102 -18.89 -1.71 8.62
CA GLU A 102 -20.34 -1.75 8.51
C GLU A 102 -20.91 -0.32 8.53
N PHE A 103 -21.61 0.07 7.46
CA PHE A 103 -22.39 1.30 7.42
C PHE A 103 -23.57 1.14 6.46
N GLY A 104 -24.67 1.86 6.73
CA GLY A 104 -25.83 1.86 5.86
C GLY A 104 -25.51 2.43 4.47
N GLY A 105 -25.92 1.73 3.40
CA GLY A 105 -25.72 2.17 2.02
C GLY A 105 -24.42 1.67 1.37
N SER A 106 -23.75 0.67 1.94
CA SER A 106 -22.60 0.04 1.26
C SER A 106 -23.06 -0.83 0.07
N GLU A 107 -22.78 -0.37 -1.15
CA GLU A 107 -23.14 -1.08 -2.40
C GLU A 107 -22.03 -2.03 -2.90
N SER A 108 -20.85 -1.99 -2.27
CA SER A 108 -19.63 -2.70 -2.71
C SER A 108 -19.18 -3.82 -1.76
N THR A 109 -20.04 -4.26 -0.85
CA THR A 109 -19.82 -5.42 0.02
C THR A 109 -20.36 -6.68 -0.67
N ALA A 110 -19.56 -7.74 -0.72
CA ALA A 110 -19.93 -9.03 -1.32
C ALA A 110 -19.69 -10.21 -0.36
N ASN A 111 -20.11 -11.42 -0.73
CA ASN A 111 -19.99 -12.62 0.13
C ASN A 111 -18.56 -12.91 0.60
N GLY A 112 -17.53 -12.53 -0.17
CA GLY A 112 -16.12 -12.70 0.19
C GLY A 112 -15.49 -11.52 0.93
N THR A 113 -16.26 -10.47 1.22
CA THR A 113 -15.78 -9.28 1.95
C THR A 113 -15.80 -9.58 3.45
N PHE A 114 -14.70 -9.31 4.14
CA PHE A 114 -14.68 -9.32 5.60
C PHE A 114 -15.32 -8.02 6.13
N VAL A 115 -16.51 -8.15 6.72
CA VAL A 115 -17.26 -7.03 7.30
C VAL A 115 -16.99 -6.95 8.79
N PHE A 116 -16.75 -5.75 9.31
CA PHE A 116 -16.48 -5.49 10.73
C PHE A 116 -17.31 -4.32 11.25
N ALA A 117 -17.66 -4.35 12.55
CA ALA A 117 -18.56 -3.38 13.18
C ALA A 117 -17.84 -2.09 13.61
N GLU A 118 -16.52 -2.16 13.76
CA GLU A 118 -15.66 -1.04 14.15
C GLU A 118 -15.56 0.01 13.03
N SER A 119 -15.17 1.23 13.40
CA SER A 119 -15.03 2.33 12.43
C SER A 119 -13.83 2.21 11.51
N ASN A 120 -12.91 1.28 11.80
CA ASN A 120 -11.68 1.09 11.04
C ASN A 120 -11.15 -0.35 11.14
N LEU A 121 -10.44 -0.76 10.10
CA LEU A 121 -9.88 -2.09 9.89
C LEU A 121 -8.88 -2.50 10.98
N PRO A 122 -7.95 -1.64 11.47
CA PRO A 122 -7.12 -1.99 12.61
C PRO A 122 -7.93 -2.41 13.84
N ALA A 123 -9.00 -1.70 14.16
CA ALA A 123 -9.89 -2.07 15.28
C ALA A 123 -10.68 -3.35 14.99
N GLY A 124 -11.22 -3.52 13.78
CA GLY A 124 -11.93 -4.75 13.40
C GLY A 124 -11.06 -6.00 13.41
N LEU A 125 -9.81 -5.90 12.94
CA LEU A 125 -8.84 -6.99 13.04
C LEU A 125 -8.41 -7.24 14.49
N ALA A 126 -8.28 -6.21 15.31
CA ALA A 126 -8.03 -6.36 16.75
C ALA A 126 -9.17 -7.15 17.44
N ALA A 127 -10.43 -6.86 17.10
CA ALA A 127 -11.60 -7.61 17.58
C ALA A 127 -11.59 -9.08 17.11
N ALA A 128 -11.07 -9.35 15.91
CA ALA A 128 -10.81 -10.70 15.39
C ALA A 128 -9.55 -11.38 16.00
N GLY A 129 -8.93 -10.78 17.03
CA GLY A 129 -7.81 -11.36 17.78
C GLY A 129 -6.43 -11.10 17.19
N TYR A 130 -6.30 -10.17 16.25
CA TYR A 130 -5.00 -9.75 15.73
C TYR A 130 -4.28 -8.81 16.73
N ARG A 131 -2.95 -8.84 16.71
CA ARG A 131 -2.11 -7.72 17.10
C ARG A 131 -2.03 -6.79 15.90
N THR A 132 -2.42 -5.52 16.07
CA THR A 132 -2.34 -4.53 15.00
C THR A 132 -1.17 -3.58 15.25
N VAL A 133 -0.27 -3.48 14.28
CA VAL A 133 0.96 -2.70 14.37
C VAL A 133 1.11 -1.79 13.16
N CYS A 134 1.41 -0.53 13.41
CA CYS A 134 1.74 0.46 12.39
C CYS A 134 3.23 0.81 12.46
N ILE A 135 3.93 0.74 11.32
CA ILE A 135 5.25 1.33 11.13
C ILE A 135 5.08 2.54 10.21
N GLY A 136 5.18 3.73 10.80
CA GLY A 136 4.98 5.01 10.13
C GLY A 136 6.22 5.50 9.41
N GLY A 137 6.03 6.16 8.25
CA GLY A 137 7.12 6.76 7.48
C GLY A 137 6.98 8.28 7.29
N VAL A 138 5.76 8.76 7.02
CA VAL A 138 5.54 10.18 6.68
C VAL A 138 4.89 10.99 7.81
N GLY A 139 4.70 12.30 7.58
CA GLY A 139 4.25 13.26 8.60
C GLY A 139 2.94 12.91 9.31
N PHE A 140 2.00 12.24 8.63
CA PHE A 140 0.73 11.82 9.25
C PHE A 140 0.85 10.57 10.12
N PHE A 141 2.02 9.92 10.14
CA PHE A 141 2.32 8.77 10.96
C PHE A 141 3.45 9.02 11.96
N ASN A 142 3.97 10.25 12.04
CA ASN A 142 5.19 10.53 12.78
C ASN A 142 5.00 10.64 14.30
N ARG A 143 3.75 10.62 14.79
CA ARG A 143 3.38 10.78 16.20
C ARG A 143 3.90 12.09 16.83
N ARG A 144 4.26 13.07 16.00
CA ARG A 144 4.69 14.41 16.41
C ARG A 144 3.50 15.36 16.28
N GLY A 145 3.00 15.79 17.44
CA GLY A 145 1.81 16.64 17.52
C GLY A 145 0.51 15.84 17.30
N ALA A 146 -0.63 16.50 17.57
CA ALA A 146 -1.94 15.82 17.58
C ALA A 146 -2.31 15.21 16.22
N LEU A 147 -2.06 15.92 15.12
CA LEU A 147 -2.41 15.45 13.78
C LEU A 147 -1.58 14.23 13.35
N GLY A 148 -0.29 14.22 13.68
CA GLY A 148 0.62 13.11 13.35
C GLY A 148 0.37 11.82 14.13
N SER A 149 -0.50 11.87 15.14
CA SER A 149 -0.92 10.71 15.94
C SER A 149 -2.26 10.11 15.50
N VAL A 150 -3.08 10.83 14.71
CA VAL A 150 -4.44 10.37 14.37
C VAL A 150 -4.46 9.00 13.69
N LEU A 151 -3.64 8.78 12.66
CA LEU A 151 -3.59 7.48 11.97
C LEU A 151 -2.85 6.41 12.78
N PRO A 152 -1.69 6.68 13.39
CA PRO A 152 -1.03 5.75 14.31
C PRO A 152 -1.92 5.24 15.44
N ASP A 153 -2.73 6.10 16.05
CA ASP A 153 -3.54 5.78 17.22
C ASP A 153 -4.75 4.89 16.89
N LEU A 154 -5.00 4.59 15.61
CA LEU A 154 -5.94 3.54 15.19
C LEU A 154 -5.41 2.13 15.52
N PHE A 155 -4.10 1.97 15.67
CA PHE A 155 -3.44 0.69 15.90
C PHE A 155 -3.18 0.45 17.40
N GLN A 156 -3.09 -0.83 17.80
CA GLN A 156 -2.71 -1.16 19.18
C GLN A 156 -1.22 -0.90 19.47
N GLU A 157 -0.42 -0.74 18.42
CA GLU A 157 1.02 -0.46 18.48
C GLU A 157 1.37 0.42 17.28
N ALA A 158 2.14 1.48 17.51
CA ALA A 158 2.61 2.32 16.43
C ALA A 158 4.04 2.82 16.67
N HIS A 159 4.86 2.72 15.64
CA HIS A 159 6.27 3.07 15.68
C HIS A 159 6.58 4.19 14.70
N TRP A 160 7.41 5.13 15.16
CA TRP A 160 8.05 6.12 14.32
C TRP A 160 9.36 6.58 14.98
N SER A 161 10.40 6.81 14.17
CA SER A 161 11.61 7.52 14.55
C SER A 161 12.16 8.26 13.31
N PRO A 162 13.07 9.23 13.46
CA PRO A 162 13.68 9.93 12.32
C PRO A 162 14.29 8.98 11.28
N GLU A 163 14.85 7.85 11.72
CA GLU A 163 15.46 6.83 10.86
C GLU A 163 14.44 6.13 9.97
N LEU A 164 13.16 6.09 10.36
CA LEU A 164 12.05 5.54 9.56
C LEU A 164 11.44 6.58 8.62
N GLY A 165 11.84 7.85 8.75
CA GLY A 165 11.21 9.00 8.12
C GLY A 165 11.73 9.34 6.73
N VAL A 166 11.02 10.26 6.06
CA VAL A 166 11.32 10.76 4.71
C VAL A 166 12.71 11.40 4.54
N THR A 167 13.35 11.83 5.63
CA THR A 167 14.69 12.44 5.59
C THR A 167 15.82 11.42 5.72
N SER A 168 15.49 10.14 5.90
CA SER A 168 16.47 9.06 6.06
C SER A 168 16.70 8.33 4.74
N PRO A 169 17.92 8.35 4.17
CA PRO A 169 18.26 7.61 2.96
C PRO A 169 18.16 6.09 3.10
N THR A 170 18.14 5.60 4.34
CA THR A 170 18.03 4.19 4.70
C THR A 170 16.69 3.85 5.36
N SER A 171 15.68 4.70 5.16
CA SER A 171 14.38 4.63 5.84
C SER A 171 13.70 3.27 5.74
N PHE A 172 13.58 2.74 4.52
CA PHE A 172 12.89 1.49 4.32
C PHE A 172 13.65 0.31 4.91
N GLU A 173 14.99 0.28 4.83
CA GLU A 173 15.80 -0.74 5.50
C GLU A 173 15.59 -0.75 7.03
N ALA A 174 15.50 0.44 7.63
CA ALA A 174 15.21 0.58 9.05
C ALA A 174 13.77 0.13 9.37
N GLN A 175 12.79 0.44 8.52
CA GLN A 175 11.39 -0.03 8.65
C GLN A 175 11.30 -1.56 8.55
N VAL A 176 12.02 -2.19 7.62
CA VAL A 176 12.12 -3.65 7.49
C VAL A 176 12.76 -4.26 8.73
N SER A 177 13.85 -3.69 9.22
CA SER A 177 14.54 -4.20 10.41
C SER A 177 13.67 -4.10 11.67
N LEU A 178 12.79 -3.10 11.75
CA LEU A 178 11.78 -3.01 12.80
C LEU A 178 10.67 -4.04 12.62
N ALA A 179 10.17 -4.24 11.39
CA ALA A 179 9.18 -5.27 11.10
C ALA A 179 9.68 -6.67 11.49
N GLU A 180 10.94 -7.00 11.18
CA GLU A 180 11.58 -8.24 11.60
C GLU A 180 11.53 -8.44 13.12
N ARG A 181 11.80 -7.37 13.91
CA ARG A 181 11.68 -7.42 15.39
C ARG A 181 10.25 -7.64 15.85
N VAL A 182 9.29 -6.88 15.31
CA VAL A 182 7.86 -7.02 15.62
C VAL A 182 7.38 -8.45 15.37
N VAL A 183 7.78 -9.05 14.25
CA VAL A 183 7.43 -10.43 13.90
C VAL A 183 8.08 -11.42 14.88
N ALA A 184 9.36 -11.24 15.20
CA ALA A 184 10.11 -12.15 16.07
C ALA A 184 9.60 -12.15 17.53
N GLU A 185 9.14 -10.99 18.03
CA GLU A 185 8.64 -10.82 19.39
C GLU A 185 7.18 -11.28 19.55
N LEU A 186 6.44 -11.45 18.46
CA LEU A 186 5.03 -11.82 18.51
C LEU A 186 4.82 -13.32 18.83
N PRO A 187 4.06 -13.67 19.87
CA PRO A 187 3.76 -15.07 20.18
C PRO A 187 3.14 -15.81 18.99
N THR A 188 3.61 -17.03 18.70
CA THR A 188 3.19 -17.84 17.54
C THR A 188 1.69 -18.12 17.47
N LYS A 189 0.94 -17.99 18.56
CA LYS A 189 -0.52 -18.15 18.57
C LYS A 189 -1.28 -16.89 18.15
N ARG A 190 -0.64 -15.73 18.16
CA ARG A 190 -1.28 -14.44 17.88
C ARG A 190 -1.11 -14.05 16.41
N ARG A 191 -2.18 -13.56 15.79
CA ARG A 191 -2.20 -13.01 14.42
C ARG A 191 -1.69 -11.59 14.37
N LEU A 192 -1.01 -11.25 13.28
CA LEU A 192 -0.41 -9.95 13.04
C LEU A 192 -1.13 -9.30 11.88
N PHE A 193 -1.62 -8.10 12.11
CA PHE A 193 -1.86 -7.14 11.05
C PHE A 193 -0.75 -6.11 11.14
N LEU A 194 0.17 -6.16 10.17
CA LEU A 194 1.25 -5.19 10.06
C LEU A 194 0.94 -4.22 8.92
N PHE A 195 0.86 -2.95 9.26
CA PHE A 195 0.81 -1.86 8.31
C PHE A 195 2.18 -1.16 8.22
N VAL A 196 2.68 -0.95 7.01
CA VAL A 196 3.93 -0.22 6.75
C VAL A 196 3.67 0.91 5.75
N ASN A 197 3.84 2.15 6.19
CA ASN A 197 3.83 3.33 5.33
C ASN A 197 5.28 3.62 4.91
N VAL A 198 5.66 3.18 3.71
CA VAL A 198 7.03 3.27 3.19
C VAL A 198 7.34 4.70 2.79
N SER A 199 8.32 5.32 3.45
CA SER A 199 8.64 6.75 3.29
C SER A 199 9.60 7.07 2.15
N ALA A 200 10.36 6.07 1.66
CA ALA A 200 11.51 6.30 0.78
C ALA A 200 11.18 7.01 -0.55
N LEU A 201 9.96 6.85 -1.08
CA LEU A 201 9.56 7.51 -2.33
C LEU A 201 9.01 8.93 -2.11
N HIS A 202 8.52 9.23 -0.91
CA HIS A 202 8.02 10.56 -0.59
C HIS A 202 9.18 11.56 -0.51
N GLN A 203 8.94 12.80 -0.93
CA GLN A 203 9.94 13.86 -0.88
C GLN A 203 10.49 14.10 0.54
N PRO A 204 11.79 14.40 0.69
CA PRO A 204 12.82 14.36 -0.36
C PRO A 204 13.20 12.93 -0.77
N ASN A 205 13.39 12.70 -2.07
CA ASN A 205 13.86 11.41 -2.62
C ASN A 205 15.08 11.55 -3.54
N TRP A 206 15.58 12.78 -3.76
CA TRP A 206 16.76 13.08 -4.59
C TRP A 206 18.00 12.26 -4.24
N PHE A 207 18.22 11.95 -2.94
CA PHE A 207 19.40 11.20 -2.48
C PHE A 207 19.40 9.73 -2.89
N HIS A 208 18.33 9.23 -3.52
CA HIS A 208 18.32 7.89 -4.11
C HIS A 208 18.98 7.83 -5.50
N ALA A 209 19.16 8.98 -6.17
CA ALA A 209 19.92 9.03 -7.41
C ALA A 209 21.42 9.20 -7.13
N GLU A 210 22.25 8.46 -7.88
CA GLU A 210 23.69 8.53 -7.76
C GLU A 210 24.21 9.94 -8.09
N GLY A 211 25.04 10.50 -7.19
CA GLY A 211 25.64 11.83 -7.37
C GLY A 211 24.68 13.02 -7.18
N ALA A 212 23.40 12.79 -6.91
CA ALA A 212 22.44 13.86 -6.67
C ALA A 212 22.66 14.56 -5.33
N THR A 213 22.31 15.84 -5.30
CA THR A 213 22.36 16.71 -4.12
C THR A 213 20.99 17.37 -3.92
N ALA A 214 20.77 17.98 -2.75
CA ALA A 214 19.53 18.71 -2.48
C ALA A 214 19.19 19.79 -3.53
N ASP A 215 20.19 20.41 -4.16
CA ASP A 215 20.00 21.44 -5.19
C ASP A 215 19.42 20.88 -6.49
N HIS A 216 19.62 19.59 -6.77
CA HIS A 216 19.01 18.94 -7.94
C HIS A 216 17.50 18.75 -7.75
N GLY A 217 17.04 18.62 -6.50
CA GLY A 217 15.65 18.39 -6.16
C GLY A 217 15.15 17.00 -6.57
N ASP A 218 13.88 16.74 -6.27
CA ASP A 218 13.23 15.48 -6.59
C ASP A 218 12.72 15.49 -8.02
N THR A 219 12.92 14.39 -8.74
CA THR A 219 12.49 14.19 -10.12
C THR A 219 11.80 12.82 -10.28
N ARG A 220 11.27 12.57 -11.47
CA ARG A 220 10.75 11.23 -11.81
C ARG A 220 11.85 10.17 -11.76
N GLU A 221 13.08 10.52 -12.10
CA GLU A 221 14.25 9.63 -12.06
C GLU A 221 14.65 9.27 -10.64
N THR A 222 14.68 10.24 -9.71
CA THR A 222 14.98 9.98 -8.29
C THR A 222 13.86 9.17 -7.64
N HIS A 223 12.60 9.39 -8.06
CA HIS A 223 11.44 8.57 -7.67
C HIS A 223 11.57 7.11 -8.11
N ALA A 224 12.05 6.87 -9.34
CA ALA A 224 12.33 5.52 -9.83
C ALA A 224 13.47 4.85 -9.04
N ALA A 225 14.56 5.58 -8.78
CA ALA A 225 15.68 5.08 -7.99
C ALA A 225 15.27 4.73 -6.54
N ALA A 226 14.34 5.50 -5.96
CA ALA A 226 13.76 5.21 -4.66
C ALA A 226 12.95 3.90 -4.65
N LEU A 227 12.20 3.60 -5.72
CA LEU A 227 11.49 2.31 -5.83
C LEU A 227 12.46 1.13 -5.96
N GLU A 228 13.55 1.28 -6.72
CA GLU A 228 14.60 0.26 -6.78
C GLU A 228 15.26 0.05 -5.41
N TYR A 229 15.44 1.12 -4.63
CA TYR A 229 15.89 1.03 -3.24
C TYR A 229 14.91 0.21 -2.39
N VAL A 230 13.62 0.49 -2.48
CA VAL A 230 12.60 -0.30 -1.79
C VAL A 230 12.65 -1.77 -2.20
N ASP A 231 12.75 -2.06 -3.49
CA ASP A 231 12.78 -3.43 -4.01
C ASP A 231 13.97 -4.23 -3.47
N ARG A 232 15.15 -3.62 -3.28
CA ARG A 232 16.32 -4.30 -2.69
C ARG A 232 16.06 -4.85 -1.29
N HIS A 233 15.15 -4.25 -0.53
CA HIS A 233 14.87 -4.65 0.85
C HIS A 233 13.51 -5.35 1.05
N ILE A 234 12.57 -5.22 0.12
CA ILE A 234 11.19 -5.72 0.27
C ILE A 234 11.13 -7.24 0.49
N GLY A 235 12.08 -7.98 -0.09
CA GLY A 235 12.16 -9.43 0.07
C GLY A 235 12.38 -9.86 1.51
N ARG A 236 13.11 -9.08 2.31
CA ARG A 236 13.29 -9.33 3.76
C ARG A 236 11.98 -9.15 4.52
N LEU A 237 11.20 -8.11 4.20
CA LEU A 237 9.89 -7.89 4.81
C LEU A 237 8.93 -9.04 4.51
N PHE A 238 8.88 -9.49 3.25
CA PHE A 238 8.04 -10.61 2.87
C PHE A 238 8.48 -11.91 3.56
N ALA A 239 9.78 -12.19 3.63
CA ALA A 239 10.30 -13.36 4.33
C ALA A 239 9.99 -13.32 5.84
N ALA A 240 10.10 -12.15 6.48
CA ALA A 240 9.71 -12.00 7.88
C ALA A 240 8.22 -12.29 8.08
N MET A 241 7.36 -11.67 7.26
CA MET A 241 5.91 -11.81 7.38
C MET A 241 5.40 -13.22 7.10
N SER A 242 6.05 -13.98 6.21
CA SER A 242 5.69 -15.37 5.94
C SER A 242 6.43 -16.39 6.81
N GLY A 243 7.44 -15.98 7.57
CA GLY A 243 8.29 -16.89 8.34
C GLY A 243 7.59 -17.64 9.48
N ARG A 244 6.48 -17.11 10.00
CA ARG A 244 5.71 -17.76 11.09
C ARG A 244 4.42 -18.45 10.62
N ARG A 245 3.85 -18.01 9.50
CA ARG A 245 2.62 -18.54 8.90
C ARG A 245 2.38 -17.94 7.52
N ARG A 246 1.41 -18.50 6.79
CA ARG A 246 0.92 -17.89 5.56
C ARG A 246 0.38 -16.47 5.84
N CYS A 247 0.70 -15.55 4.94
CA CYS A 247 0.38 -14.14 5.07
C CYS A 247 -0.33 -13.63 3.81
N PHE A 248 -1.42 -12.89 3.98
CA PHE A 248 -2.07 -12.17 2.90
C PHE A 248 -1.51 -10.75 2.81
N ALA A 249 -0.81 -10.45 1.72
CA ALA A 249 -0.14 -9.18 1.50
C ALA A 249 -0.93 -8.30 0.53
N ILE A 250 -1.05 -7.02 0.86
CA ILE A 250 -1.55 -5.94 0.00
C ILE A 250 -0.40 -4.95 -0.16
N VAL A 251 -0.04 -4.67 -1.41
CA VAL A 251 0.97 -3.66 -1.76
C VAL A 251 0.31 -2.67 -2.71
N CYS A 252 0.19 -1.42 -2.29
CA CYS A 252 -0.36 -0.38 -3.14
C CYS A 252 0.31 0.96 -2.89
N SER A 253 -0.07 1.98 -3.64
CA SER A 253 0.20 3.36 -3.26
C SER A 253 -1.05 4.04 -2.70
N ASP A 254 -0.85 5.01 -1.83
CA ASP A 254 -1.91 5.83 -1.24
C ASP A 254 -2.30 6.98 -2.17
N HIS A 255 -1.35 7.54 -2.91
CA HIS A 255 -1.52 8.48 -4.02
C HIS A 255 -0.24 8.50 -4.87
N GLY A 256 -0.22 9.22 -5.98
CA GLY A 256 1.02 9.54 -6.68
C GLY A 256 1.45 10.99 -6.48
N THR A 257 2.37 11.47 -7.32
CA THR A 257 2.92 12.83 -7.29
C THR A 257 3.23 13.35 -8.70
N THR A 258 3.40 14.66 -8.82
CA THR A 258 3.81 15.36 -10.04
C THR A 258 5.21 15.97 -9.87
N TYR A 259 5.97 16.02 -10.97
CA TYR A 259 7.33 16.54 -11.08
C TYR A 259 7.45 17.66 -12.13
N GLY A 260 6.35 18.39 -12.39
CA GLY A 260 6.27 19.46 -13.38
C GLY A 260 5.21 19.21 -14.47
N GLU A 261 4.57 18.03 -14.49
CA GLU A 261 3.52 17.73 -15.47
C GLU A 261 2.38 18.74 -15.39
N GLY A 262 2.06 19.37 -16.52
CA GLY A 262 1.03 20.41 -16.59
C GLY A 262 1.33 21.66 -15.75
N GLY A 263 2.59 21.87 -15.35
CA GLY A 263 2.99 22.95 -14.45
C GLY A 263 2.74 22.66 -12.97
N TYR A 264 2.44 21.41 -12.61
CA TYR A 264 2.19 20.99 -11.22
C TYR A 264 3.38 20.21 -10.64
N THR A 265 3.67 20.45 -9.37
CA THR A 265 4.64 19.67 -8.59
C THR A 265 4.00 19.23 -7.27
N GLY A 266 4.22 17.99 -6.87
CA GLY A 266 3.65 17.39 -5.66
C GLY A 266 2.27 16.75 -5.86
N HIS A 267 1.50 16.73 -4.78
CA HIS A 267 0.19 16.07 -4.68
C HIS A 267 -0.84 17.00 -4.00
N ARG A 268 -2.05 16.50 -3.69
CA ARG A 268 -3.26 17.29 -3.34
C ARG A 268 -3.89 18.02 -4.53
N LEU A 269 -3.92 17.38 -5.69
CA LEU A 269 -4.44 17.95 -6.93
C LEU A 269 -5.08 16.89 -7.84
N GLY A 270 -5.92 17.32 -8.78
CA GLY A 270 -6.72 16.46 -9.67
C GLY A 270 -5.97 15.84 -10.85
N HIS A 271 -4.64 15.72 -10.81
CA HIS A 271 -3.84 15.23 -11.94
C HIS A 271 -3.80 13.69 -11.98
N PRO A 272 -3.85 13.05 -13.17
CA PRO A 272 -3.80 11.60 -13.29
C PRO A 272 -2.60 10.96 -12.59
N SER A 273 -1.41 11.58 -12.62
CA SER A 273 -0.22 11.09 -11.90
C SER A 273 -0.36 11.06 -10.37
N VAL A 274 -1.35 11.74 -9.80
CA VAL A 274 -1.67 11.71 -8.36
C VAL A 274 -2.75 10.67 -8.05
N TRP A 275 -3.72 10.51 -8.94
CA TRP A 275 -4.87 9.63 -8.70
C TRP A 275 -4.68 8.21 -9.20
N THR A 276 -3.79 7.97 -10.17
CA THR A 276 -3.54 6.64 -10.74
C THR A 276 -2.39 5.98 -10.00
N VAL A 277 -2.68 4.88 -9.31
CA VAL A 277 -1.75 4.20 -8.39
C VAL A 277 -1.63 2.71 -8.70
N PRO A 278 -0.47 2.10 -8.43
CA PRO A 278 -0.30 0.67 -8.53
C PRO A 278 -0.96 -0.04 -7.34
N TYR A 279 -1.49 -1.22 -7.61
CA TYR A 279 -2.05 -2.11 -6.60
C TYR A 279 -1.71 -3.56 -6.92
N ALA A 280 -1.47 -4.36 -5.88
CA ALA A 280 -1.46 -5.81 -5.94
C ALA A 280 -1.84 -6.40 -4.57
N HIS A 281 -2.42 -7.60 -4.58
CA HIS A 281 -2.47 -8.44 -3.40
C HIS A 281 -2.12 -9.88 -3.76
N PHE A 282 -1.55 -10.63 -2.83
CA PHE A 282 -1.10 -12.00 -3.03
C PHE A 282 -0.89 -12.71 -1.69
N PHE A 283 -0.81 -14.03 -1.72
CA PHE A 283 -0.40 -14.83 -0.57
C PHE A 283 1.12 -15.01 -0.56
N LEU A 284 1.72 -14.80 0.60
CA LEU A 284 3.07 -15.24 0.92
C LEU A 284 2.97 -16.57 1.67
N GLU A 285 3.46 -17.64 1.05
CA GLU A 285 3.44 -18.96 1.66
C GLU A 285 4.37 -19.03 2.88
N GLY A 286 3.85 -19.59 3.97
CA GLY A 286 4.59 -19.80 5.20
C GLY A 286 5.05 -21.26 5.38
N PRO A 287 5.58 -21.61 6.56
CA PRO A 287 5.86 -23.00 6.91
C PRO A 287 4.60 -23.85 6.76
N ARG A 288 4.74 -25.04 6.17
CA ARG A 288 3.68 -26.05 6.13
C ARG A 288 3.39 -26.61 7.52
#